data_AF-A0A940B959-F1
#
_entry.id   AF-A0A940B959-F1
#
_cell.length_a   1.000
_cell.length_b   1.000
_cell.length_c   1.000
_cell.angle_alpha   90.00
_cell.angle_beta   90.00
_cell.angle_gamma   90.00
#
_symmetry.space_group_name_H-M   'P 1'
#
loop_
_entity.id
_entity.type
_entity.pdbx_description
1 polymer ?
#
loop_
_entity_poly.entity_id
_entity_poly.type
_entity_poly.pdbx_seq_one_letter_code
_entity_poly.pdbx_strand_id
1 'polypeptide(L)'
;MNMKDRKSGIGFSIASAGEKMQQSGFAFFIYALFVILFMGLICVAVFFASVKGEEEVMVPQVVGKELSDALLEMQVKELYPKIILRYSDNPEDKGLILDQSPVAGSIVKAGKRINLTVSRGTVVDKVEDFKGWNIDDVKSHLKTLFAAMSKPLITLAEPLYEYNAAEAGTVLSQNPPAGKSISDPIVLKLVVSRGPENEKITVPNIVSLSLREIYSQMASSDLMFDFSAGETDANEPQIISQMPIANEVLSKNSRVEAVIGFPQAKGLSSTVYGIFKQTLPEYAYPLKMELMALPPSGGKSSSVVKFTHMGGSLSIPYAVPKNTVLILYVEGKEFSQITVRPSED
;
A
#
# COMPACT_ATOMS: atom_id res chain seq x y z
N MET A 1 115.78 -62.20 42.78
CA MET A 1 114.84 -63.22 42.24
C MET A 1 113.49 -62.98 42.93
N ASN A 2 112.41 -62.84 42.15
CA ASN A 2 110.99 -62.61 42.55
C ASN A 2 110.53 -63.61 43.66
N MET A 3 109.49 -63.42 44.48
CA MET A 3 108.14 -62.88 44.23
C MET A 3 107.37 -62.62 45.56
N LYS A 4 106.27 -61.86 45.46
CA LYS A 4 105.28 -61.36 46.45
C LYS A 4 104.53 -62.41 47.31
N ASP A 5 103.96 -61.95 48.44
CA ASP A 5 102.48 -61.98 48.61
C ASP A 5 101.93 -61.05 49.71
N ARG A 6 100.70 -60.57 49.49
CA ARG A 6 99.97 -59.50 50.21
C ARG A 6 98.58 -60.01 50.59
N LYS A 7 98.10 -59.76 51.82
CA LYS A 7 96.67 -59.89 52.19
C LYS A 7 96.18 -58.66 52.94
N SER A 8 94.97 -58.22 52.60
CA SER A 8 94.21 -57.10 53.16
C SER A 8 92.92 -57.64 53.80
N GLY A 9 92.49 -57.07 54.93
CA GLY A 9 91.18 -57.27 55.54
C GLY A 9 90.62 -55.93 55.99
N ILE A 10 89.39 -55.62 55.59
CA ILE A 10 88.64 -54.39 55.88
C ILE A 10 87.57 -54.72 56.94
N GLY A 11 87.45 -53.90 57.98
CA GLY A 11 86.36 -53.95 58.97
C GLY A 11 85.65 -52.59 59.06
N PHE A 12 84.34 -52.58 58.81
CA PHE A 12 83.44 -51.44 59.02
C PHE A 12 82.88 -51.46 60.45
N SER A 13 82.77 -50.29 61.10
CA SER A 13 82.07 -50.11 62.38
C SER A 13 80.90 -49.14 62.20
N ILE A 14 79.70 -49.58 62.59
CA ILE A 14 78.45 -48.81 62.55
C ILE A 14 78.14 -48.37 63.99
N ALA A 15 78.40 -47.11 64.32
CA ALA A 15 77.91 -46.48 65.54
C ALA A 15 77.91 -44.94 65.41
N SER A 16 77.05 -44.39 64.54
CA SER A 16 76.73 -42.93 64.55
C SER A 16 75.47 -42.56 63.74
N ALA A 17 74.52 -43.48 63.56
CA ALA A 17 73.35 -43.24 62.70
C ALA A 17 72.09 -42.68 63.42
N GLY A 18 72.15 -42.41 64.73
CA GLY A 18 70.96 -42.05 65.53
C GLY A 18 70.63 -40.57 65.67
N GLU A 19 71.60 -39.65 65.58
CA GLU A 19 71.38 -38.23 65.98
C GLU A 19 71.16 -37.25 64.81
N LYS A 20 71.24 -37.67 63.55
CA LYS A 20 71.06 -36.77 62.37
C LYS A 20 69.64 -36.69 61.79
N MET A 21 68.64 -37.35 62.41
CA MET A 21 67.27 -37.43 61.87
C MET A 21 66.27 -36.41 62.44
N GLN A 22 66.57 -35.69 63.52
CA GLN A 22 65.61 -34.73 64.11
C GLN A 22 65.76 -33.29 63.54
N GLN A 23 66.93 -32.94 62.99
CA GLN A 23 67.18 -31.62 62.40
C GLN A 23 66.83 -31.55 60.90
N SER A 24 66.74 -32.71 60.22
CA SER A 24 66.41 -32.83 58.79
C SER A 24 64.89 -32.87 58.53
N GLY A 25 64.08 -33.39 59.47
CA GLY A 25 62.61 -33.38 59.34
C GLY A 25 62.02 -31.98 59.30
N PHE A 26 62.48 -31.08 60.18
CA PHE A 26 62.01 -29.68 60.22
C PHE A 26 62.39 -28.90 58.94
N ALA A 27 63.58 -29.15 58.39
CA ALA A 27 64.00 -28.59 57.11
C ALA A 27 63.15 -29.09 55.93
N PHE A 28 62.74 -30.36 55.94
CA PHE A 28 61.80 -30.91 54.96
C PHE A 28 60.41 -30.27 55.04
N PHE A 29 59.90 -30.03 56.25
CA PHE A 29 58.63 -29.33 56.45
C PHE A 29 58.68 -27.88 55.95
N ILE A 30 59.77 -27.15 56.24
CA ILE A 30 59.98 -25.78 55.74
C ILE A 30 60.07 -25.77 54.21
N TYR A 31 60.81 -26.72 53.62
CA TYR A 31 60.93 -26.83 52.17
C TYR A 31 59.59 -27.18 51.51
N ALA A 32 58.83 -28.12 52.06
CA ALA A 32 57.50 -28.47 51.58
C ALA A 32 56.51 -27.30 51.67
N LEU A 33 56.53 -26.55 52.77
CA LEU A 33 55.72 -25.34 52.93
C LEU A 33 56.10 -24.27 51.89
N PHE A 34 57.40 -24.09 51.65
CA PHE A 34 57.89 -23.15 50.66
C PHE A 34 57.46 -23.53 49.23
N VAL A 35 57.54 -24.82 48.87
CA VAL A 35 57.07 -25.33 47.57
C VAL A 35 55.56 -25.15 47.42
N ILE A 36 54.77 -25.44 48.45
CA ILE A 36 53.31 -25.23 48.42
C ILE A 36 52.97 -23.75 48.28
N LEU A 37 53.65 -22.87 49.03
CA LEU A 37 53.46 -21.43 48.93
C LEU A 37 53.84 -20.93 47.53
N PHE A 38 54.98 -21.40 47.00
CA PHE A 38 55.47 -21.04 45.67
C PHE A 38 54.53 -21.52 44.56
N MET A 39 54.04 -22.76 44.65
CA MET A 39 53.07 -23.32 43.73
C MET A 39 51.72 -22.59 43.82
N GLY A 40 51.27 -22.24 45.02
CA GLY A 40 50.08 -21.41 45.24
C GLY A 40 50.21 -20.03 44.59
N LEU A 41 51.39 -19.40 44.73
CA LEU A 41 51.70 -18.10 44.13
C LEU A 41 51.75 -18.18 42.60
N ILE A 42 52.31 -19.26 42.04
CA ILE A 42 52.27 -19.53 40.60
C ILE A 42 50.83 -19.75 40.13
N CYS A 43 50.01 -20.54 40.84
CA CYS A 43 48.61 -20.74 40.49
C CYS A 43 47.83 -19.42 40.49
N VAL A 44 48.03 -18.56 41.48
CA VAL A 44 47.42 -17.23 41.54
C VAL A 44 47.91 -16.36 40.39
N ALA A 45 49.22 -16.36 40.10
CA ALA A 45 49.79 -15.60 38.98
C ALA A 45 49.25 -16.09 37.63
N VAL A 46 49.15 -17.41 37.41
CA VAL A 46 48.59 -18.02 36.19
C VAL A 46 47.08 -17.76 36.10
N PHE A 47 46.36 -17.79 37.23
CA PHE A 47 44.94 -17.45 37.30
C PHE A 47 44.72 -15.99 36.91
N PHE A 48 45.45 -15.04 37.49
CA PHE A 48 45.37 -13.63 37.12
C PHE A 48 45.89 -13.34 35.70
N ALA A 49 46.88 -14.08 35.21
CA ALA A 49 47.34 -13.98 33.82
C ALA A 49 46.33 -14.56 32.81
N SER A 50 45.54 -15.55 33.20
CA SER A 50 44.45 -16.12 32.40
C SER A 50 43.17 -15.28 32.47
N VAL A 51 42.93 -14.58 33.59
CA VAL A 51 41.88 -13.56 33.75
C VAL A 51 42.37 -12.21 33.20
N LYS A 52 42.92 -12.21 31.98
CA LYS A 52 42.98 -10.97 31.20
C LYS A 52 41.54 -10.60 30.87
N GLY A 53 41.15 -9.36 31.22
CA GLY A 53 39.80 -8.85 30.97
C GLY A 53 39.38 -9.08 29.52
N GLU A 54 38.09 -9.40 29.33
CA GLU A 54 37.51 -9.66 28.02
C GLU A 54 37.94 -8.59 27.01
N GLU A 55 38.50 -8.99 25.86
CA GLU A 55 38.96 -8.03 24.85
C GLU A 55 37.80 -7.11 24.46
N GLU A 56 38.03 -5.80 24.59
CA GLU A 56 37.05 -4.79 24.22
C GLU A 56 37.37 -4.26 22.83
N VAL A 57 36.33 -4.13 22.01
CA VAL A 57 36.41 -3.70 20.62
C VAL A 57 35.47 -2.51 20.41
N MET A 58 35.90 -1.61 19.54
CA MET A 58 35.07 -0.48 19.11
C MET A 58 34.12 -0.93 18.01
N VAL A 59 32.83 -0.59 18.16
CA VAL A 59 31.80 -0.87 17.17
C VAL A 59 32.05 -0.01 15.91
N PRO A 60 32.18 -0.61 14.72
CA PRO A 60 32.40 0.13 13.48
C PRO A 60 31.16 0.92 13.04
N GLN A 61 31.37 1.92 12.19
CA GLN A 61 30.28 2.65 11.53
C GLN A 61 29.86 1.90 10.27
N VAL A 62 28.68 1.28 10.33
CA VAL A 62 28.12 0.49 9.22
C VAL A 62 26.78 1.00 8.70
N VAL A 63 26.15 1.98 9.37
CA VAL A 63 24.96 2.67 8.83
C VAL A 63 25.29 3.28 7.46
N GLY A 64 24.42 3.04 6.49
CA GLY A 64 24.57 3.46 5.09
C GLY A 64 25.43 2.54 4.22
N LYS A 65 26.09 1.52 4.78
CA LYS A 65 26.84 0.53 4.00
C LYS A 65 25.94 -0.60 3.54
N GLU A 66 26.38 -1.30 2.49
CA GLU A 66 25.78 -2.57 2.08
C GLU A 66 25.98 -3.61 3.19
N LEU A 67 24.99 -4.49 3.38
CA LEU A 67 25.06 -5.56 4.37
C LEU A 67 26.34 -6.39 4.25
N SER A 68 26.76 -6.75 3.03
CA SER A 68 28.00 -7.48 2.72
C SER A 68 29.24 -6.84 3.35
N ASP A 69 29.47 -5.55 3.08
CA ASP A 69 30.61 -4.79 3.58
C ASP A 69 30.59 -4.66 5.10
N ALA A 70 29.42 -4.44 5.68
CA ALA A 70 29.24 -4.35 7.11
C ALA A 70 29.54 -5.67 7.83
N LEU A 71 29.15 -6.81 7.24
CA LEU A 71 29.46 -8.14 7.79
C LEU A 71 30.97 -8.37 7.85
N LEU A 72 31.72 -7.95 6.82
CA LEU A 72 33.18 -8.03 6.80
C LEU A 72 33.83 -7.18 7.89
N GLU A 73 33.38 -5.93 8.05
CA GLU A 73 33.89 -5.04 9.10
C GLU A 73 33.60 -5.55 10.51
N MET A 74 32.42 -6.13 10.72
CA MET A 74 32.07 -6.74 12.01
C MET A 74 32.92 -7.97 12.29
N GLN A 75 33.17 -8.81 11.28
CA GLN A 75 34.01 -9.99 11.43
C GLN A 75 35.44 -9.63 11.84
N VAL A 76 36.02 -8.57 11.25
CA VAL A 76 37.36 -8.06 11.61
C VAL A 76 37.42 -7.57 13.06
N LYS A 77 36.30 -7.12 13.62
CA LYS A 77 36.17 -6.67 15.01
C LYS A 77 35.65 -7.75 15.95
N GLU A 78 35.52 -8.99 15.49
CA GLU A 78 34.94 -10.11 16.26
C GLU A 78 33.54 -9.81 16.82
N LEU A 79 32.74 -9.03 16.08
CA LEU A 79 31.37 -8.68 16.44
C LEU A 79 30.37 -9.55 15.66
N TYR A 80 29.26 -9.91 16.31
CA TYR A 80 28.25 -10.78 15.69
C TYR A 80 27.00 -9.99 15.29
N PRO A 81 26.68 -9.87 14.00
CA PRO A 81 25.49 -9.15 13.54
C PRO A 81 24.21 -9.94 13.83
N LYS A 82 23.16 -9.23 14.26
CA LYS A 82 21.77 -9.70 14.31
C LYS A 82 20.94 -8.83 13.35
N ILE A 83 20.48 -9.44 12.26
CA ILE A 83 19.79 -8.73 11.18
C ILE A 83 18.30 -8.61 11.50
N ILE A 84 17.79 -7.39 11.36
CA ILE A 84 16.37 -7.02 11.46
C ILE A 84 16.00 -6.38 10.13
N LEU A 85 14.95 -6.84 9.48
CA LEU A 85 14.53 -6.30 8.19
C LEU A 85 13.42 -5.25 8.37
N ARG A 86 13.53 -4.11 7.69
CA ARG A 86 12.52 -3.04 7.69
C ARG A 86 12.31 -2.49 6.28
N TYR A 87 11.10 -2.11 5.91
CA TYR A 87 10.87 -1.35 4.68
C TYR A 87 11.37 0.09 4.85
N SER A 88 11.88 0.67 3.77
CA SER A 88 12.22 2.09 3.69
C SER A 88 11.22 2.82 2.78
N ASP A 89 11.18 4.14 2.88
CA ASP A 89 10.46 5.00 1.95
C ASP A 89 11.27 5.28 0.67
N ASN A 90 12.57 4.95 0.67
CA ASN A 90 13.46 5.12 -0.47
C ASN A 90 13.81 3.75 -1.11
N PRO A 91 13.52 3.56 -2.43
CA PRO A 91 13.90 2.34 -3.14
C PRO A 91 15.41 2.06 -3.12
N GLU A 92 16.24 3.10 -3.15
CA GLU A 92 17.71 2.98 -3.19
C GLU A 92 18.30 2.41 -1.90
N ASP A 93 17.56 2.46 -0.79
CA ASP A 93 18.06 1.97 0.48
C ASP A 93 18.15 0.43 0.51
N LYS A 94 17.56 -0.28 -0.46
CA LYS A 94 17.48 -1.74 -0.45
C LYS A 94 18.85 -2.40 -0.26
N GLY A 95 18.98 -3.19 0.81
CA GLY A 95 20.23 -3.86 1.18
C GLY A 95 21.20 -3.00 2.00
N LEU A 96 20.93 -1.71 2.18
CA LEU A 96 21.68 -0.83 3.06
C LEU A 96 21.23 -0.97 4.52
N ILE A 97 22.17 -0.70 5.43
CA ILE A 97 21.89 -0.63 6.87
C ILE A 97 21.30 0.74 7.20
N LEU A 98 20.05 0.73 7.67
CA LEU A 98 19.32 1.92 8.11
C LEU A 98 19.70 2.34 9.52
N ASP A 99 19.98 1.37 10.38
CA ASP A 99 20.25 1.61 11.79
C ASP A 99 21.12 0.50 12.38
N GLN A 100 21.91 0.86 13.39
CA GLN A 100 22.73 -0.10 14.14
C GLN A 100 22.63 0.16 15.65
N SER A 101 22.68 -0.90 16.44
CA SER A 101 22.71 -0.79 17.90
C SER A 101 23.59 -1.89 18.52
N PRO A 102 24.61 -1.55 19.33
CA PRO A 102 25.03 -0.21 19.75
C PRO A 102 25.52 0.71 18.62
N VAL A 103 25.49 2.03 18.87
CA VAL A 103 25.95 3.04 17.91
C VAL A 103 27.45 2.93 17.64
N ALA A 104 27.89 3.40 16.49
CA ALA A 104 29.30 3.38 16.14
C ALA A 104 30.16 4.15 17.15
N GLY A 105 31.40 3.68 17.33
CA GLY A 105 32.32 4.22 18.33
C GLY A 105 32.08 3.69 19.75
N SER A 106 30.96 3.01 20.01
CA SER A 106 30.73 2.34 21.30
C SER A 106 31.81 1.29 21.56
N ILE A 107 32.24 1.18 22.81
CA ILE A 107 33.17 0.13 23.24
C ILE A 107 32.34 -1.02 23.81
N VAL A 108 32.59 -2.23 23.31
CA VAL A 108 31.87 -3.43 23.70
C VAL A 108 32.82 -4.61 23.81
N LYS A 109 32.42 -5.63 24.57
CA LYS A 109 33.11 -6.91 24.63
C LYS A 109 33.15 -7.56 23.25
N ALA A 110 34.30 -8.13 22.87
CA ALA A 110 34.43 -9.00 21.71
C ALA A 110 33.39 -10.13 21.79
N GLY A 111 32.86 -10.51 20.64
CA GLY A 111 31.76 -11.47 20.54
C GLY A 111 30.37 -10.91 20.90
N LYS A 112 30.23 -9.61 21.19
CA LYS A 112 28.92 -9.02 21.41
C LYS A 112 28.07 -9.04 20.14
N ARG A 113 26.76 -9.24 20.32
CA ARG A 113 25.77 -9.11 19.25
C ARG A 113 25.43 -7.66 18.96
N ILE A 114 25.48 -7.27 17.70
CA ILE A 114 25.12 -5.94 17.20
C ILE A 114 23.86 -6.06 16.36
N ASN A 115 22.80 -5.35 16.74
CA ASN A 115 21.57 -5.31 15.96
C ASN A 115 21.78 -4.42 14.73
N LEU A 116 21.48 -4.94 13.55
CA LEU A 116 21.50 -4.21 12.29
C LEU A 116 20.11 -4.19 11.70
N THR A 117 19.55 -3.00 11.52
CA THR A 117 18.32 -2.81 10.75
C THR A 117 18.69 -2.63 9.29
N VAL A 118 18.35 -3.60 8.44
CA VAL A 118 18.62 -3.60 7.01
C VAL A 118 17.35 -3.27 6.25
N SER A 119 17.46 -2.38 5.27
CA SER A 119 16.35 -2.01 4.42
C SER A 119 15.98 -3.15 3.46
N ARG A 120 14.69 -3.42 3.35
CA ARG A 120 14.10 -4.28 2.32
C ARG A 120 13.84 -3.54 1.01
N GLY A 121 14.16 -2.24 0.96
CA GLY A 121 13.65 -1.31 -0.04
C GLY A 121 12.23 -0.86 0.30
N THR A 122 11.56 -0.28 -0.69
CA THR A 122 10.16 0.12 -0.59
C THR A 122 9.23 -1.08 -0.62
N VAL A 123 8.01 -0.90 -0.11
CA VAL A 123 6.95 -1.93 -0.20
C VAL A 123 6.65 -2.26 -1.67
N VAL A 124 6.85 -1.29 -2.56
CA VAL A 124 6.64 -1.42 -4.01
C VAL A 124 7.91 -1.03 -4.73
N ASP A 125 8.55 -2.02 -5.36
CA ASP A 125 9.81 -1.87 -6.08
C ASP A 125 9.70 -2.15 -7.60
N LYS A 126 8.50 -2.52 -8.07
CA LYS A 126 8.19 -2.80 -9.48
C LYS A 126 6.80 -2.32 -9.88
N VAL A 127 6.64 -1.98 -11.15
CA VAL A 127 5.34 -1.64 -11.73
C VAL A 127 4.48 -2.89 -11.87
N GLU A 128 3.27 -2.87 -11.34
CA GLU A 128 2.28 -3.94 -11.47
C GLU A 128 1.69 -4.01 -12.89
N ASP A 129 1.03 -5.12 -13.23
CA ASP A 129 0.27 -5.25 -14.47
C ASP A 129 -1.18 -4.81 -14.24
N PHE A 130 -1.52 -3.65 -14.79
CA PHE A 130 -2.84 -3.05 -14.75
C PHE A 130 -3.64 -3.34 -16.02
N LYS A 131 -3.09 -4.08 -16.99
CA LYS A 131 -3.84 -4.43 -18.21
C LYS A 131 -5.07 -5.28 -17.86
N GLY A 132 -6.21 -4.91 -18.43
CA GLY A 132 -7.49 -5.57 -18.17
C GLY A 132 -8.20 -5.08 -16.91
N TRP A 133 -7.57 -4.28 -16.06
CA TRP A 133 -8.24 -3.68 -14.90
C TRP A 133 -9.14 -2.53 -15.33
N ASN A 134 -10.14 -2.21 -14.52
CA ASN A 134 -10.87 -0.96 -14.66
C ASN A 134 -10.01 0.21 -14.16
N ILE A 135 -9.99 1.32 -14.89
CA ILE A 135 -9.19 2.50 -14.58
C ILE A 135 -9.50 3.08 -13.18
N ASP A 136 -10.73 2.98 -12.70
CA ASP A 136 -11.11 3.50 -11.38
C ASP A 136 -10.65 2.57 -10.25
N ASP A 137 -10.59 1.27 -10.51
CA ASP A 137 -9.94 0.30 -9.62
C ASP A 137 -8.44 0.56 -9.53
N VAL A 138 -7.78 0.85 -10.66
CA VAL A 138 -6.35 1.22 -10.69
C VAL A 138 -6.09 2.48 -9.88
N LYS A 139 -6.90 3.54 -10.03
CA LYS A 139 -6.78 4.76 -9.22
C LYS A 139 -6.93 4.48 -7.74
N SER A 140 -7.91 3.67 -7.36
CA SER A 140 -8.19 3.32 -5.97
C SER A 140 -7.09 2.46 -5.36
N HIS A 141 -6.57 1.50 -6.13
CA HIS A 141 -5.42 0.66 -5.76
C HIS A 141 -4.17 1.50 -5.51
N LEU A 142 -3.78 2.35 -6.46
CA LEU A 142 -2.61 3.23 -6.32
C LEU A 142 -2.76 4.17 -5.12
N LYS A 143 -3.94 4.74 -4.90
CA LYS A 143 -4.20 5.60 -3.74
C LYS A 143 -4.01 4.83 -2.43
N THR A 144 -4.48 3.59 -2.37
CA THR A 144 -4.39 2.75 -1.16
C THR A 144 -2.93 2.32 -0.91
N LEU A 145 -2.24 1.91 -1.96
CA LEU A 145 -0.87 1.42 -1.93
C LEU A 145 0.12 2.52 -1.49
N PHE A 146 -0.10 3.77 -1.90
CA PHE A 146 0.73 4.91 -1.49
C PHE A 146 0.17 5.71 -0.31
N ALA A 147 -0.90 5.26 0.36
CA ALA A 147 -1.55 6.02 1.44
C ALA A 147 -0.64 6.27 2.65
N ALA A 148 0.29 5.35 2.93
CA ALA A 148 1.24 5.46 4.03
C ALA A 148 2.56 6.17 3.65
N MET A 149 2.77 6.46 2.35
CA MET A 149 4.01 7.06 1.86
C MET A 149 3.86 8.58 1.78
N SER A 150 4.90 9.30 2.24
CA SER A 150 4.91 10.77 2.15
C SER A 150 4.96 11.27 0.70
N LYS A 151 5.53 10.48 -0.21
CA LYS A 151 5.60 10.77 -1.65
C LYS A 151 5.28 9.49 -2.44
N PRO A 152 4.29 9.49 -3.33
CA PRO A 152 3.98 8.32 -4.16
C PRO A 152 5.09 8.09 -5.18
N LEU A 153 5.51 6.84 -5.33
CA LEU A 153 6.52 6.47 -6.34
C LEU A 153 5.90 6.31 -7.73
N ILE A 154 4.59 6.12 -7.82
CA ILE A 154 3.87 6.07 -9.09
C ILE A 154 2.78 7.13 -9.06
N THR A 155 2.80 8.00 -10.05
CA THR A 155 1.74 8.99 -10.28
C THR A 155 1.04 8.66 -11.60
N LEU A 156 -0.28 8.80 -11.64
CA LEU A 156 -1.06 8.51 -12.84
C LEU A 156 -1.17 9.78 -13.70
N ALA A 157 -0.74 9.70 -14.97
CA ALA A 157 -1.01 10.74 -15.97
C ALA A 157 -2.47 10.69 -16.44
N GLU A 158 -2.92 11.75 -17.11
CA GLU A 158 -4.20 11.73 -17.82
C GLU A 158 -4.22 10.56 -18.82
N PRO A 159 -5.20 9.64 -18.72
CA PRO A 159 -5.28 8.49 -19.61
C PRO A 159 -5.60 8.91 -21.04
N LEU A 160 -5.02 8.21 -22.00
CA LEU A 160 -5.47 8.25 -23.39
C LEU A 160 -6.63 7.28 -23.56
N TYR A 161 -7.59 7.62 -24.42
CA TYR A 161 -8.80 6.83 -24.59
C TYR A 161 -9.01 6.49 -26.05
N GLU A 162 -9.23 5.21 -26.33
CA GLU A 162 -9.40 4.67 -27.68
C GLU A 162 -10.58 3.69 -27.72
N TYR A 163 -11.24 3.58 -28.87
CA TYR A 163 -12.29 2.57 -29.05
C TYR A 163 -11.68 1.17 -29.13
N ASN A 164 -12.30 0.22 -28.44
CA ASN A 164 -11.83 -1.17 -28.39
C ASN A 164 -12.99 -2.11 -28.07
N ALA A 165 -12.86 -3.39 -28.42
CA ALA A 165 -13.87 -4.39 -28.10
C ALA A 165 -14.01 -4.66 -26.58
N ALA A 166 -13.00 -4.33 -25.78
CA ALA A 166 -13.06 -4.42 -24.32
C ALA A 166 -14.10 -3.45 -23.73
N GLU A 167 -14.63 -3.80 -22.55
CA GLU A 167 -15.57 -2.95 -21.81
C GLU A 167 -15.01 -1.53 -21.59
N ALA A 168 -15.92 -0.56 -21.50
CA ALA A 168 -15.53 0.82 -21.30
C ALA A 168 -14.88 1.00 -19.91
N GLY A 169 -13.77 1.75 -19.85
CA GLY A 169 -12.98 1.92 -18.64
C GLY A 169 -11.89 0.85 -18.45
N THR A 170 -11.83 -0.21 -19.28
CA THR A 170 -10.77 -1.22 -19.21
C THR A 170 -9.43 -0.69 -19.72
N VAL A 171 -8.37 -0.89 -18.95
CA VAL A 171 -6.99 -0.55 -19.36
C VAL A 171 -6.51 -1.51 -20.46
N LEU A 172 -6.22 -0.95 -21.63
CA LEU A 172 -5.74 -1.68 -22.82
C LEU A 172 -4.21 -1.82 -22.80
N SER A 173 -3.52 -0.76 -22.41
CA SER A 173 -2.07 -0.76 -22.31
C SER A 173 -1.58 0.20 -21.23
N GLN A 174 -0.35 -0.03 -20.79
CA GLN A 174 0.32 0.78 -19.79
C GLN A 174 1.75 1.09 -20.20
N ASN A 175 2.27 2.21 -19.72
CA ASN A 175 3.66 2.59 -19.81
C ASN A 175 4.06 3.35 -18.54
N PRO A 176 5.09 2.93 -17.78
CA PRO A 176 6.03 1.84 -18.04
C PRO A 176 5.41 0.43 -18.06
N PRO A 177 6.03 -0.56 -18.73
CA PRO A 177 5.53 -1.92 -18.77
C PRO A 177 5.59 -2.59 -17.40
N ALA A 178 4.73 -3.59 -17.20
CA ALA A 178 4.73 -4.40 -15.99
C ALA A 178 6.11 -5.01 -15.72
N GLY A 179 6.49 -5.07 -14.44
CA GLY A 179 7.77 -5.58 -13.96
C GLY A 179 8.94 -4.59 -14.05
N LYS A 180 8.76 -3.39 -14.64
CA LYS A 180 9.79 -2.34 -14.62
C LYS A 180 10.13 -1.97 -13.18
N SER A 181 11.42 -2.02 -12.83
CA SER A 181 11.90 -1.60 -11.51
C SER A 181 11.68 -0.10 -11.29
N ILE A 182 11.29 0.24 -10.06
CA ILE A 182 11.03 1.60 -9.60
C ILE A 182 12.19 2.02 -8.69
N SER A 183 13.18 2.72 -9.26
CA SER A 183 14.25 3.38 -8.50
C SER A 183 13.85 4.80 -8.08
N ASP A 184 13.04 5.45 -8.92
CA ASP A 184 12.66 6.86 -8.82
C ASP A 184 11.15 7.02 -9.01
N PRO A 185 10.55 8.16 -8.62
CA PRO A 185 9.17 8.47 -8.94
C PRO A 185 8.92 8.42 -10.45
N ILE A 186 7.93 7.62 -10.86
CA ILE A 186 7.54 7.44 -12.26
C ILE A 186 6.12 7.96 -12.51
N VAL A 187 5.88 8.29 -13.78
CA VAL A 187 4.56 8.66 -14.29
C VAL A 187 4.01 7.49 -15.10
N LEU A 188 2.93 6.87 -14.61
CA LEU A 188 2.19 5.82 -15.28
C LEU A 188 1.22 6.44 -16.29
N LYS A 189 1.39 6.10 -17.56
CA LYS A 189 0.50 6.44 -18.67
C LYS A 189 -0.32 5.22 -19.04
N LEU A 190 -1.63 5.38 -19.14
CA LEU A 190 -2.54 4.30 -19.48
C LEU A 190 -3.31 4.65 -20.76
N VAL A 191 -3.54 3.64 -21.60
CA VAL A 191 -4.53 3.69 -22.69
C VAL A 191 -5.74 2.89 -22.24
N VAL A 192 -6.91 3.50 -22.28
CA VAL A 192 -8.16 2.96 -21.71
C VAL A 192 -9.22 2.84 -22.79
N SER A 193 -9.99 1.76 -22.74
CA SER A 193 -11.09 1.50 -23.66
C SER A 193 -12.23 2.48 -23.45
N ARG A 194 -12.72 3.07 -24.56
CA ARG A 194 -14.01 3.78 -24.61
C ARG A 194 -15.21 2.82 -24.79
N GLY A 195 -14.94 1.53 -24.93
CA GLY A 195 -15.90 0.55 -25.43
C GLY A 195 -15.88 0.45 -26.96
N PRO A 196 -16.73 -0.42 -27.52
CA PRO A 196 -16.79 -0.65 -28.97
C PRO A 196 -17.36 0.56 -29.71
N GLU A 197 -16.69 1.00 -30.78
CA GLU A 197 -17.05 2.19 -31.58
C GLU A 197 -18.38 2.03 -32.34
N ASN A 198 -18.66 0.81 -32.81
CA ASN A 198 -19.70 0.53 -33.80
C ASN A 198 -20.87 -0.29 -33.25
N GLU A 199 -21.08 -0.26 -31.94
CA GLU A 199 -22.26 -0.89 -31.36
C GLU A 199 -23.50 -0.06 -31.72
N LYS A 200 -24.31 -0.61 -32.62
CA LYS A 200 -25.53 0.01 -33.13
C LYS A 200 -26.68 -0.26 -32.16
N ILE A 201 -27.28 0.81 -31.66
CA ILE A 201 -28.44 0.77 -30.77
C ILE A 201 -29.66 1.26 -31.55
N THR A 202 -30.77 0.53 -31.42
CA THR A 202 -32.05 0.94 -31.99
C THR A 202 -32.75 1.88 -31.04
N VAL A 203 -33.19 3.05 -31.52
CA VAL A 203 -33.88 4.06 -30.73
C VAL A 203 -35.21 3.49 -30.23
N PRO A 204 -35.45 3.42 -28.92
CA PRO A 204 -36.69 2.92 -28.36
C PRO A 204 -37.85 3.88 -28.67
N ASN A 205 -39.06 3.35 -28.76
CA ASN A 205 -40.26 4.18 -28.75
C ASN A 205 -40.57 4.59 -27.31
N ILE A 206 -40.34 5.86 -27.00
CA ILE A 206 -40.59 6.44 -25.67
C ILE A 206 -41.81 7.36 -25.65
N VAL A 207 -42.45 7.61 -26.79
CA VAL A 207 -43.66 8.43 -26.86
C VAL A 207 -44.78 7.81 -26.05
N SER A 208 -45.52 8.65 -25.33
CA SER A 208 -46.60 8.27 -24.40
C SER A 208 -46.17 7.44 -23.18
N LEU A 209 -44.86 7.20 -22.98
CA LEU A 209 -44.39 6.58 -21.75
C LEU A 209 -44.56 7.52 -20.55
N SER A 210 -44.95 6.93 -19.43
CA SER A 210 -45.01 7.58 -18.12
C SER A 210 -43.61 7.85 -17.57
N LEU A 211 -43.52 8.75 -16.59
CA LEU A 211 -42.26 9.09 -15.93
C LEU A 211 -41.52 7.86 -15.35
N ARG A 212 -42.25 6.89 -14.78
CA ARG A 212 -41.66 5.67 -14.22
C ARG A 212 -41.07 4.75 -15.29
N GLU A 213 -41.77 4.64 -16.43
CA GLU A 213 -41.29 3.84 -17.57
C GLU A 213 -40.05 4.49 -18.17
N ILE A 214 -40.00 5.83 -18.24
CA ILE A 214 -38.82 6.57 -18.66
C ILE A 214 -37.62 6.32 -17.75
N TYR A 215 -37.80 6.26 -16.43
CA TYR A 215 -36.69 5.90 -15.54
C TYR A 215 -36.16 4.49 -15.80
N SER A 216 -37.06 3.55 -16.12
CA SER A 216 -36.66 2.18 -16.49
C SER A 216 -35.94 2.16 -17.84
N GLN A 217 -36.37 3.00 -18.78
CA GLN A 217 -35.71 3.16 -20.08
C GLN A 217 -34.32 3.79 -19.92
N MET A 218 -34.17 4.84 -19.11
CA MET A 218 -32.87 5.45 -18.81
C MET A 218 -31.90 4.48 -18.11
N ALA A 219 -32.42 3.59 -17.26
CA ALA A 219 -31.61 2.62 -16.53
C ALA A 219 -31.12 1.44 -17.40
N SER A 220 -31.83 1.13 -18.49
CA SER A 220 -31.57 -0.03 -19.34
C SER A 220 -31.01 0.32 -20.72
N SER A 221 -31.03 1.60 -21.10
CA SER A 221 -30.60 2.09 -22.40
C SER A 221 -29.16 2.60 -22.35
N ASP A 222 -28.40 2.27 -23.38
CA ASP A 222 -27.09 2.89 -23.66
C ASP A 222 -27.21 4.22 -24.44
N LEU A 223 -28.42 4.81 -24.51
CA LEU A 223 -28.67 6.12 -25.11
C LEU A 223 -28.80 7.19 -24.03
N MET A 224 -28.37 8.40 -24.34
CA MET A 224 -28.45 9.56 -23.46
C MET A 224 -29.71 10.35 -23.78
N PHE A 225 -30.51 10.69 -22.78
CA PHE A 225 -31.79 11.39 -23.01
C PHE A 225 -31.69 12.85 -22.58
N ASP A 226 -32.05 13.75 -23.51
CA ASP A 226 -32.12 15.18 -23.30
C ASP A 226 -33.59 15.63 -23.23
N PHE A 227 -34.08 15.88 -22.02
CA PHE A 227 -35.46 16.25 -21.76
C PHE A 227 -35.68 17.77 -21.75
N SER A 228 -36.72 18.18 -22.46
CA SER A 228 -37.28 19.52 -22.42
C SER A 228 -38.74 19.49 -21.92
N ALA A 229 -39.18 20.60 -21.35
CA ALA A 229 -40.52 20.70 -20.79
C ALA A 229 -41.52 21.13 -21.89
N GLY A 230 -42.66 20.45 -21.92
CA GLY A 230 -43.85 20.86 -22.65
C GLY A 230 -45.08 20.78 -21.76
N GLU A 231 -46.24 20.99 -22.36
CA GLU A 231 -47.53 20.94 -21.66
C GLU A 231 -48.38 19.82 -22.25
N THR A 232 -49.19 19.18 -21.40
CA THR A 232 -50.13 18.14 -21.83
C THR A 232 -51.48 18.30 -21.13
N ASP A 233 -52.54 17.90 -21.83
CA ASP A 233 -53.90 17.78 -21.27
C ASP A 233 -54.09 16.51 -20.43
N ALA A 234 -53.13 15.59 -20.44
CA ALA A 234 -53.16 14.41 -19.60
C ALA A 234 -53.05 14.75 -18.11
N ASN A 235 -53.52 13.86 -17.25
CA ASN A 235 -53.50 14.05 -15.80
C ASN A 235 -52.11 13.76 -15.17
N GLU A 236 -51.23 13.10 -15.92
CA GLU A 236 -49.89 12.69 -15.46
C GLU A 236 -48.83 13.05 -16.52
N PRO A 237 -47.55 13.22 -16.11
CA PRO A 237 -46.48 13.48 -17.05
C PRO A 237 -46.25 12.33 -18.03
N GLN A 238 -46.15 12.66 -19.31
CA GLN A 238 -45.88 11.70 -20.39
C GLN A 238 -44.99 12.31 -21.46
N ILE A 239 -44.25 11.49 -22.20
CA ILE A 239 -43.47 11.96 -23.35
C ILE A 239 -44.41 12.31 -24.51
N ILE A 240 -44.30 13.54 -25.00
CA ILE A 240 -45.07 14.06 -26.13
C ILE A 240 -44.38 13.73 -27.45
N SER A 241 -43.06 13.89 -27.49
CA SER A 241 -42.27 13.69 -28.69
C SER A 241 -40.86 13.27 -28.36
N GLN A 242 -40.21 12.64 -29.34
CA GLN A 242 -38.82 12.25 -29.30
C GLN A 242 -38.15 12.58 -30.63
N MET A 243 -36.84 12.80 -30.58
CA MET A 243 -35.96 12.91 -31.75
C MET A 243 -34.59 12.31 -31.37
N PRO A 244 -34.04 11.35 -32.12
CA PRO A 244 -34.58 10.76 -33.35
C PRO A 244 -35.82 9.88 -33.15
N ILE A 245 -36.49 9.51 -34.25
CA ILE A 245 -37.72 8.72 -34.20
C ILE A 245 -37.44 7.27 -33.79
N ALA A 246 -38.47 6.60 -33.28
CA ALA A 246 -38.37 5.20 -32.87
C ALA A 246 -37.90 4.30 -34.04
N ASN A 247 -37.12 3.28 -33.71
CA ASN A 247 -36.50 2.31 -34.62
C ASN A 247 -35.37 2.85 -35.51
N GLU A 248 -35.00 4.13 -35.38
CA GLU A 248 -33.77 4.63 -35.98
C GLU A 248 -32.54 3.94 -35.34
N VAL A 249 -31.47 3.76 -36.12
CA VAL A 249 -30.27 3.07 -35.65
C VAL A 249 -29.17 4.09 -35.42
N LEU A 250 -28.78 4.25 -34.16
CA LEU A 250 -27.73 5.17 -33.74
C LEU A 250 -26.50 4.41 -33.22
N SER A 251 -25.39 5.12 -33.07
CA SER A 251 -24.26 4.61 -32.31
C SER A 251 -24.57 4.63 -30.83
N LYS A 252 -23.96 3.72 -30.06
CA LYS A 252 -23.99 3.73 -28.60
C LYS A 252 -23.68 5.12 -28.03
N ASN A 253 -24.33 5.47 -26.92
CA ASN A 253 -24.22 6.76 -26.23
C ASN A 253 -24.69 7.98 -27.04
N SER A 254 -25.37 7.78 -28.17
CA SER A 254 -26.01 8.90 -28.89
C SER A 254 -27.09 9.55 -28.03
N ARG A 255 -27.34 10.84 -28.30
CA ARG A 255 -28.36 11.64 -27.62
C ARG A 255 -29.72 11.50 -28.30
N VAL A 256 -30.76 11.35 -27.49
CA VAL A 256 -32.17 11.35 -27.88
C VAL A 256 -32.85 12.49 -27.13
N GLU A 257 -33.28 13.50 -27.87
CA GLU A 257 -34.09 14.59 -27.35
C GLU A 257 -35.52 14.10 -27.12
N ALA A 258 -36.11 14.48 -26.00
CA ALA A 258 -37.48 14.14 -25.65
C ALA A 258 -38.19 15.34 -25.03
N VAL A 259 -39.46 15.55 -25.41
CA VAL A 259 -40.31 16.55 -24.77
C VAL A 259 -41.22 15.82 -23.79
N ILE A 260 -41.07 16.12 -22.50
CA ILE A 260 -42.02 15.63 -21.48
C ILE A 260 -43.11 16.67 -21.26
N GLY A 261 -44.36 16.25 -21.46
CA GLY A 261 -45.53 17.05 -21.17
C GLY A 261 -45.85 17.01 -19.70
N PHE A 262 -45.89 18.17 -19.05
CA PHE A 262 -46.39 18.29 -17.69
C PHE A 262 -47.87 18.71 -17.70
N PRO A 263 -48.69 18.14 -16.79
CA PRO A 263 -50.10 18.49 -16.71
C PRO A 263 -50.24 19.98 -16.36
N GLN A 264 -51.09 20.71 -17.09
CA GLN A 264 -51.44 22.07 -16.70
C GLN A 264 -52.12 22.04 -15.32
N ALA A 265 -51.57 22.78 -14.36
CA ALA A 265 -51.92 22.67 -12.95
C ALA A 265 -53.43 22.81 -12.68
N LYS A 266 -54.10 21.68 -12.44
CA LYS A 266 -55.48 21.61 -11.95
C LYS A 266 -55.46 21.23 -10.46
N GLY A 267 -55.22 22.22 -9.59
CA GLY A 267 -55.44 22.12 -8.14
C GLY A 267 -54.30 21.49 -7.31
N LEU A 268 -54.46 21.57 -5.97
CA LEU A 268 -53.48 21.36 -4.89
C LEU A 268 -52.76 19.99 -4.88
N SER A 269 -51.97 19.65 -5.90
CA SER A 269 -51.03 18.53 -5.80
C SER A 269 -49.84 18.95 -4.93
N SER A 270 -49.51 18.14 -3.92
CA SER A 270 -48.28 18.29 -3.13
C SER A 270 -47.03 17.96 -3.94
N THR A 271 -47.21 17.39 -5.14
CA THR A 271 -46.15 16.96 -6.06
C THR A 271 -45.81 18.09 -7.02
N VAL A 272 -44.52 18.40 -7.09
CA VAL A 272 -43.94 19.34 -8.05
C VAL A 272 -43.31 18.54 -9.18
N TYR A 273 -43.69 18.90 -10.40
CA TYR A 273 -43.08 18.35 -11.61
C TYR A 273 -42.02 19.32 -12.15
N GLY A 274 -40.94 18.79 -12.70
CA GLY A 274 -39.92 19.62 -13.32
C GLY A 274 -38.83 18.80 -13.98
N ILE A 275 -37.79 19.49 -14.43
CA ILE A 275 -36.60 18.87 -15.03
C ILE A 275 -35.39 19.33 -14.24
N PHE A 276 -34.69 18.39 -13.65
CA PHE A 276 -33.38 18.61 -13.04
C PHE A 276 -32.38 18.81 -14.18
N LYS A 277 -31.72 19.97 -14.24
CA LYS A 277 -30.74 20.28 -15.29
C LYS A 277 -29.38 20.56 -14.67
N GLN A 278 -28.34 19.97 -15.24
CA GLN A 278 -26.96 20.16 -14.79
C GLN A 278 -26.02 20.08 -15.98
N THR A 279 -24.94 20.87 -15.95
CA THR A 279 -23.80 20.69 -16.87
C THR A 279 -22.71 19.91 -16.14
N LEU A 280 -22.30 18.80 -16.72
CA LEU A 280 -21.26 17.91 -16.24
C LEU A 280 -19.99 18.06 -17.09
N PRO A 281 -18.80 17.82 -16.53
CA PRO A 281 -17.60 17.58 -17.34
C PRO A 281 -17.86 16.47 -18.35
N GLU A 282 -17.22 16.55 -19.53
CA GLU A 282 -17.25 15.45 -20.49
C GLU A 282 -16.36 14.30 -19.99
N TYR A 283 -16.90 13.09 -20.06
CA TYR A 283 -16.23 11.85 -19.69
C TYR A 283 -15.91 11.05 -20.94
N ALA A 284 -14.73 10.42 -20.94
CA ALA A 284 -14.29 9.61 -22.07
C ALA A 284 -15.08 8.31 -22.25
N TYR A 285 -15.80 7.88 -21.21
CA TYR A 285 -16.72 6.74 -21.22
C TYR A 285 -17.93 7.04 -20.30
N PRO A 286 -19.06 6.33 -20.46
CA PRO A 286 -20.23 6.52 -19.61
C PRO A 286 -19.95 6.17 -18.15
N LEU A 287 -20.26 7.09 -17.24
CA LEU A 287 -20.16 6.87 -15.79
C LEU A 287 -21.53 6.56 -15.20
N LYS A 288 -21.55 5.76 -14.13
CA LYS A 288 -22.77 5.47 -13.34
C LYS A 288 -23.17 6.71 -12.56
N MET A 289 -24.44 7.07 -12.69
CA MET A 289 -25.05 8.22 -12.02
C MET A 289 -26.33 7.82 -11.32
N GLU A 290 -26.63 8.51 -10.22
CA GLU A 290 -27.84 8.32 -9.46
C GLU A 290 -28.42 9.67 -9.05
N LEU A 291 -29.69 9.90 -9.37
CA LEU A 291 -30.44 11.03 -8.83
C LEU A 291 -31.24 10.53 -7.62
N MET A 292 -30.98 11.09 -6.44
CA MET A 292 -31.68 10.79 -5.21
C MET A 292 -32.63 11.92 -4.81
N ALA A 293 -33.76 11.56 -4.21
CA ALA A 293 -34.72 12.49 -3.62
C ALA A 293 -34.75 12.34 -2.10
N LEU A 294 -34.50 13.44 -1.39
CA LEU A 294 -34.56 13.58 0.06
C LEU A 294 -35.76 14.45 0.46
N PRO A 295 -36.84 13.84 0.99
CA PRO A 295 -38.04 14.59 1.40
C PRO A 295 -37.77 15.55 2.58
N PRO A 296 -38.53 16.65 2.71
CA PRO A 296 -38.29 17.68 3.73
C PRO A 296 -38.49 17.21 5.19
N SER A 297 -39.21 16.12 5.43
CA SER A 297 -39.61 15.68 6.79
C SER A 297 -38.76 14.54 7.37
N GLY A 298 -37.53 14.35 6.89
CA GLY A 298 -36.70 13.21 7.33
C GLY A 298 -37.24 11.85 6.90
N GLY A 299 -38.09 11.83 5.87
CA GLY A 299 -38.52 10.58 5.23
C GLY A 299 -37.34 9.84 4.63
N LYS A 300 -37.51 8.53 4.38
CA LYS A 300 -36.46 7.73 3.73
C LYS A 300 -36.10 8.35 2.38
N SER A 301 -34.80 8.55 2.13
CA SER A 301 -34.31 8.91 0.82
C SER A 301 -34.69 7.83 -0.20
N SER A 302 -34.97 8.25 -1.42
CA SER A 302 -35.36 7.33 -2.50
C SER A 302 -34.53 7.59 -3.74
N SER A 303 -34.14 6.51 -4.42
CA SER A 303 -33.49 6.59 -5.73
C SER A 303 -34.57 6.96 -6.76
N VAL A 304 -34.42 8.11 -7.41
CA VAL A 304 -35.31 8.53 -8.50
C VAL A 304 -34.98 7.73 -9.74
N VAL A 305 -33.71 7.73 -10.13
CA VAL A 305 -33.21 6.99 -11.30
C VAL A 305 -31.71 6.70 -11.15
N LYS A 306 -31.29 5.51 -11.60
CA LYS A 306 -29.90 5.12 -11.80
C LYS A 306 -29.68 4.90 -13.29
N PHE A 307 -28.63 5.46 -13.85
CA PHE A 307 -28.37 5.45 -15.30
C PHE A 307 -26.88 5.67 -15.56
N THR A 308 -26.46 5.53 -16.82
CA THR A 308 -25.09 5.85 -17.26
C THR A 308 -25.08 7.07 -18.17
N HIS A 309 -24.05 7.92 -18.07
CA HIS A 309 -23.98 9.17 -18.83
C HIS A 309 -22.53 9.59 -19.11
N MET A 310 -22.25 10.09 -20.32
CA MET A 310 -20.92 10.58 -20.75
C MET A 310 -20.63 12.03 -20.35
N GLY A 311 -21.52 12.68 -19.61
CA GLY A 311 -21.35 14.08 -19.20
C GLY A 311 -21.91 15.08 -20.21
N GLY A 312 -21.45 16.32 -20.15
CA GLY A 312 -22.06 17.44 -20.88
C GLY A 312 -23.40 17.85 -20.28
N SER A 313 -24.37 18.25 -21.10
CA SER A 313 -25.72 18.60 -20.64
C SER A 313 -26.45 17.35 -20.13
N LEU A 314 -26.94 17.41 -18.89
CA LEU A 314 -27.77 16.41 -18.24
C LEU A 314 -29.14 17.03 -17.93
N SER A 315 -30.19 16.28 -18.22
CA SER A 315 -31.58 16.64 -17.89
C SER A 315 -32.32 15.40 -17.41
N ILE A 316 -33.06 15.52 -16.30
CA ILE A 316 -33.81 14.40 -15.72
C ILE A 316 -35.18 14.91 -15.27
N PRO A 317 -36.29 14.43 -15.85
CA PRO A 317 -37.61 14.79 -15.36
C PRO A 317 -37.84 14.22 -13.98
N TYR A 318 -38.54 14.95 -13.11
CA TYR A 318 -38.87 14.52 -11.76
C TYR A 318 -40.31 14.84 -11.39
N ALA A 319 -40.84 14.03 -10.46
CA ALA A 319 -42.11 14.24 -9.78
C ALA A 319 -41.87 13.98 -8.29
N VAL A 320 -41.70 15.04 -7.50
CA VAL A 320 -41.37 14.91 -6.07
C VAL A 320 -42.18 15.88 -5.21
N PRO A 321 -42.37 15.59 -3.91
CA PRO A 321 -43.04 16.53 -3.02
C PRO A 321 -42.33 17.89 -2.97
N LYS A 322 -43.08 18.96 -2.71
CA LYS A 322 -42.52 20.29 -2.44
C LYS A 322 -41.42 20.24 -1.37
N ASN A 323 -40.40 21.08 -1.51
CA ASN A 323 -39.23 21.16 -0.62
C ASN A 323 -38.38 19.89 -0.54
N THR A 324 -38.51 18.97 -1.50
CA THR A 324 -37.58 17.83 -1.65
C THR A 324 -36.22 18.34 -2.12
N VAL A 325 -35.15 17.80 -1.55
CA VAL A 325 -33.78 18.02 -2.04
C VAL A 325 -33.45 16.90 -3.03
N LEU A 326 -33.12 17.28 -4.26
CA LEU A 326 -32.60 16.36 -5.27
C LEU A 326 -31.09 16.41 -5.25
N ILE A 327 -30.44 15.25 -5.16
CA ILE A 327 -28.98 15.12 -5.10
C ILE A 327 -28.52 14.21 -6.24
N LEU A 328 -27.64 14.72 -7.09
CA LEU A 328 -27.00 13.95 -8.16
C LEU A 328 -25.68 13.37 -7.64
N TYR A 329 -25.53 12.06 -7.76
CA TYR A 329 -24.28 11.35 -7.51
C TYR A 329 -23.66 10.89 -8.84
N VAL A 330 -22.34 11.02 -8.95
CA VAL A 330 -21.53 10.49 -10.06
C VAL A 330 -20.50 9.54 -9.44
N GLU A 331 -20.50 8.27 -9.84
CA GLU A 331 -19.65 7.21 -9.26
C GLU A 331 -19.70 7.19 -7.72
N GLY A 332 -20.91 7.35 -7.16
CA GLY A 332 -21.17 7.32 -5.71
C GLY A 332 -20.73 8.57 -4.94
N LYS A 333 -20.22 9.61 -5.61
CA LYS A 333 -19.86 10.90 -5.00
C LYS A 333 -20.89 11.95 -5.33
N GLU A 334 -21.31 12.73 -4.32
CA GLU A 334 -22.21 13.85 -4.52
C GLU A 334 -21.57 14.86 -5.48
N PHE A 335 -22.30 15.21 -6.53
CA PHE A 335 -21.86 16.15 -7.55
C PHE A 335 -22.59 17.49 -7.44
N SER A 336 -23.91 17.46 -7.28
CA SER A 336 -24.76 18.66 -7.20
C SER A 336 -26.03 18.35 -6.42
N GLN A 337 -26.61 19.37 -5.81
CA GLN A 337 -27.91 19.28 -5.16
C GLN A 337 -28.76 20.52 -5.43
N ILE A 338 -30.07 20.32 -5.56
CA ILE A 338 -31.05 21.40 -5.68
C ILE A 338 -32.23 21.17 -4.74
N THR A 339 -32.79 22.24 -4.19
CA THR A 339 -34.04 22.17 -3.45
C THR A 339 -35.20 22.52 -4.38
N VAL A 340 -36.16 21.61 -4.51
CA VAL A 340 -37.37 21.81 -5.31
C VAL A 340 -38.27 22.81 -4.59
N ARG A 341 -38.26 24.04 -5.08
CA ARG A 341 -39.16 25.11 -4.62
C ARG A 341 -40.46 25.06 -5.42
N PRO A 342 -41.59 25.50 -4.84
CA PRO A 342 -42.79 25.76 -5.63
C PRO A 342 -42.47 26.79 -6.73
N SER A 343 -43.11 26.66 -7.89
CA SER A 343 -43.10 27.72 -8.90
C SER A 343 -43.65 28.99 -8.25
N GLU A 344 -42.87 30.07 -8.25
CA GLU A 344 -43.40 31.41 -7.96
C GLU A 344 -44.30 31.77 -9.13
N ASP A 345 -45.60 31.89 -8.86
CA ASP A 345 -46.61 32.37 -9.82
C ASP A 345 -46.35 33.82 -10.26
#